data_AF-A0A9D7N334-F1
#
_entry.id   AF-A0A9D7N334-F1
#
_cell.length_a   1.000
_cell.length_b   1.000
_cell.length_c   1.000
_cell.angle_alpha   90.00
_cell.angle_beta   90.00
_cell.angle_gamma   90.00
#
_symmetry.space_group_name_H-M   'P 1'
#
loop_
_entity.id
_entity.type
_entity.pdbx_description
1 polymer ?
#
loop_
_entity_poly.entity_id
_entity_poly.type
_entity_poly.pdbx_seq_one_letter_code
_entity_poly.pdbx_strand_id
1 'polypeptide(L)'
;MKTEADHNDAQIVLKLYELRREPVMREARNFMLGILDTRSFEPVQLVATSFGSPENAWYRQVTSYWEMAASFVNRGVLSAALFADNCGEGLYIYAKLEAHLSKLREIGSPGFLKQIEKAIADHPVVKERFQGIQAIVKKRMGQ
;
A
#
# COMPACT_ATOMS: atom_id res chain seq x y z
N MET A 1 11.28 -8.41 17.29
CA MET A 1 10.17 -8.14 16.35
C MET A 1 9.15 -9.26 16.50
N LYS A 2 7.84 -8.96 16.53
CA LYS A 2 6.81 -9.98 16.78
C LYS A 2 6.76 -11.01 15.64
N THR A 3 7.06 -12.26 15.94
CA THR A 3 7.13 -13.37 14.96
C THR A 3 5.88 -14.25 15.00
N GLU A 4 5.35 -14.54 16.18
CA GLU A 4 4.13 -15.34 16.35
C GLU A 4 2.89 -14.45 16.34
N ALA A 5 1.88 -14.89 15.60
CA ALA A 5 0.56 -14.26 15.56
C ALA A 5 -0.28 -14.68 16.77
N ASP A 6 -1.05 -13.73 17.32
CA ASP A 6 -2.01 -13.98 18.38
C ASP A 6 -3.41 -13.46 18.03
N HIS A 7 -4.33 -13.60 18.99
CA HIS A 7 -5.71 -13.17 18.83
C HIS A 7 -5.85 -11.66 18.58
N ASN A 8 -4.97 -10.83 19.15
CA ASN A 8 -5.02 -9.38 18.95
C ASN A 8 -4.61 -9.01 17.52
N ASP A 9 -3.61 -9.68 16.96
CA ASP A 9 -3.25 -9.50 15.55
C ASP A 9 -4.44 -9.82 14.62
N ALA A 10 -5.15 -10.92 14.90
CA ALA A 10 -6.33 -11.30 14.15
C ALA A 10 -7.43 -10.22 14.23
N GLN A 11 -7.66 -9.63 15.41
CA GLN A 11 -8.60 -8.51 15.57
C GLN A 11 -8.17 -7.28 14.76
N ILE A 12 -6.88 -6.96 14.70
CA ILE A 12 -6.35 -5.87 13.87
C ILE A 12 -6.65 -6.15 12.39
N VAL A 13 -6.37 -7.37 11.90
CA VAL A 13 -6.65 -7.74 10.51
C VAL A 13 -8.14 -7.64 10.19
N LEU A 14 -9.00 -8.16 11.06
CA LEU A 14 -10.45 -8.06 10.90
C LEU A 14 -10.91 -6.60 10.89
N LYS A 15 -10.33 -5.74 11.72
CA LYS A 15 -10.64 -4.30 11.74
C LYS A 15 -10.19 -3.60 10.46
N LEU A 16 -8.99 -3.90 9.95
CA LEU A 16 -8.52 -3.42 8.66
C LEU A 16 -9.47 -3.87 7.53
N TYR A 17 -9.90 -5.14 7.55
CA TYR A 17 -10.87 -5.64 6.58
C TYR A 17 -12.22 -4.91 6.68
N GLU A 18 -12.70 -4.64 7.90
CA GLU A 18 -13.93 -3.88 8.12
C GLU A 18 -13.83 -2.46 7.54
N LEU A 19 -12.76 -1.72 7.86
CA LEU A 19 -12.58 -0.34 7.42
C LEU A 19 -12.44 -0.21 5.91
N ARG A 20 -11.80 -1.17 5.24
CA ARG A 20 -11.77 -1.20 3.77
C ARG A 20 -13.11 -1.61 3.14
N ARG A 21 -14.15 -1.91 3.89
CA ARG A 21 -15.49 -2.12 3.29
C ARG A 21 -16.35 -0.88 3.28
N GLU A 22 -15.92 0.19 3.93
CA GLU A 22 -16.59 1.48 3.86
C GLU A 22 -16.76 1.89 2.38
N PRO A 23 -17.96 2.33 1.94
CA PRO A 23 -18.26 2.62 0.55
C PRO A 23 -17.26 3.53 -0.17
N VAL A 24 -16.92 4.68 0.41
CA VAL A 24 -15.97 5.63 -0.19
C VAL A 24 -14.57 5.02 -0.27
N MET A 25 -14.15 4.29 0.76
CA MET A 25 -12.88 3.56 0.75
C MET A 25 -12.87 2.43 -0.29
N ARG A 26 -14.01 1.80 -0.59
CA ARG A 26 -14.15 0.80 -1.66
C ARG A 26 -13.99 1.42 -3.02
N GLU A 27 -14.63 2.57 -3.27
CA GLU A 27 -14.45 3.34 -4.51
C GLU A 27 -12.99 3.78 -4.68
N ALA A 28 -12.38 4.33 -3.63
CA ALA A 28 -10.99 4.77 -3.65
C ALA A 28 -10.02 3.64 -4.00
N ARG A 29 -10.20 2.45 -3.42
CA ARG A 29 -9.37 1.28 -3.74
C ARG A 29 -9.60 0.77 -5.14
N ASN A 30 -10.85 0.77 -5.64
CA ASN A 30 -11.13 0.41 -7.03
C ASN A 30 -10.43 1.35 -8.00
N PHE A 31 -10.45 2.65 -7.74
CA PHE A 31 -9.71 3.65 -8.51
C PHE A 31 -8.20 3.34 -8.50
N MET A 32 -7.62 3.19 -7.31
CA MET A 32 -6.17 2.97 -7.16
C MET A 32 -5.69 1.65 -7.78
N LEU A 33 -6.49 0.58 -7.69
CA LEU A 33 -6.14 -0.74 -8.23
C LEU A 33 -6.35 -0.83 -9.73
N GLY A 34 -7.50 -0.38 -10.21
CA GLY A 34 -7.99 -0.66 -11.57
C GLY A 34 -7.91 0.50 -12.55
N ILE A 35 -8.00 1.75 -12.08
CA ILE A 35 -8.20 2.92 -12.95
C ILE A 35 -6.94 3.77 -13.07
N LEU A 36 -6.26 4.03 -11.94
CA LEU A 36 -5.03 4.83 -11.96
C LEU A 36 -3.94 4.12 -12.77
N ASP A 37 -3.59 4.70 -13.91
CA ASP A 37 -2.50 4.24 -14.75
C ASP A 37 -1.16 4.69 -14.16
N THR A 38 -0.26 3.73 -13.96
CA THR A 38 1.07 3.97 -13.40
C THR A 38 2.19 3.58 -14.38
N ARG A 39 1.87 3.36 -15.67
CA ARG A 39 2.87 3.05 -16.72
C ARG A 39 3.78 4.24 -17.02
N SER A 40 3.25 5.46 -16.88
CA SER A 40 4.03 6.70 -16.90
C SER A 40 3.81 7.48 -15.60
N PHE A 41 4.65 8.48 -15.36
CA PHE A 41 4.55 9.29 -14.15
C PHE A 41 3.41 10.32 -14.20
N GLU A 42 3.05 10.77 -15.40
CA GLU A 42 2.13 11.91 -15.59
C GLU A 42 0.74 11.72 -14.95
N PRO A 43 0.02 10.59 -15.14
CA PRO A 43 -1.27 10.39 -14.46
C PRO A 43 -1.14 10.34 -12.94
N VAL A 44 -0.03 9.76 -12.44
CA VAL A 44 0.26 9.67 -11.01
C VAL A 44 0.52 11.05 -10.42
N GLN A 45 1.34 11.86 -11.10
CA GLN A 45 1.64 13.24 -10.71
C GLN A 45 0.37 14.08 -10.69
N LEU A 46 -0.44 14.01 -11.74
CA LEU A 46 -1.71 14.74 -11.84
C LEU A 46 -2.61 14.43 -10.64
N VAL A 47 -2.82 13.14 -10.34
CA VAL A 47 -3.63 12.74 -9.19
C VAL A 47 -2.99 13.17 -7.88
N ALA A 48 -1.67 13.07 -7.72
CA ALA A 48 -0.97 13.43 -6.49
C ALA A 48 -1.03 14.94 -6.17
N THR A 49 -1.12 15.81 -7.19
CA THR A 49 -1.10 17.28 -7.02
C THR A 49 -2.46 17.95 -7.21
N SER A 50 -3.49 17.23 -7.66
CA SER A 50 -4.85 17.78 -7.85
C SER A 50 -5.61 17.93 -6.53
N PHE A 51 -5.09 18.75 -5.62
CA PHE A 51 -5.72 19.00 -4.33
C PHE A 51 -7.16 19.49 -4.47
N GLY A 52 -8.08 18.88 -3.72
CA GLY A 52 -9.51 19.17 -3.76
C GLY A 52 -10.30 18.27 -4.70
N SER A 53 -9.65 17.48 -5.56
CA SER A 53 -10.33 16.48 -6.40
C SER A 53 -10.67 15.20 -5.62
N PRO A 54 -11.74 14.48 -6.00
CA PRO A 54 -12.04 13.15 -5.45
C PRO A 54 -10.89 12.15 -5.62
N GLU A 55 -10.23 12.13 -6.78
CA GLU A 55 -9.13 11.22 -7.10
C GLU A 55 -7.93 11.44 -6.19
N ASN A 56 -7.59 12.70 -5.92
CA ASN A 56 -6.53 13.03 -4.98
C ASN A 56 -6.89 12.62 -3.55
N ALA A 57 -8.15 12.82 -3.13
CA ALA A 57 -8.63 12.34 -1.84
C ALA A 57 -8.55 10.80 -1.74
N TRP A 58 -8.96 10.08 -2.76
CA TRP A 58 -8.85 8.62 -2.85
C TRP A 58 -7.40 8.14 -2.81
N TYR A 59 -6.52 8.77 -3.58
CA TYR A 59 -5.09 8.48 -3.61
C TYR A 59 -4.47 8.62 -2.22
N ARG A 60 -4.70 9.75 -1.54
CA ARG A 60 -4.19 9.98 -0.18
C ARG A 60 -4.80 9.01 0.81
N GLN A 61 -6.11 8.73 0.71
CA GLN A 61 -6.80 7.83 1.62
C GLN A 61 -6.23 6.41 1.55
N VAL A 62 -6.07 5.85 0.35
CA VAL A 62 -5.58 4.48 0.17
C VAL A 62 -4.10 4.36 0.55
N THR A 63 -3.27 5.31 0.14
CA THR A 63 -1.83 5.26 0.42
C THR A 63 -1.55 5.43 1.92
N SER A 64 -2.18 6.40 2.58
CA SER A 64 -2.02 6.60 4.03
C SER A 64 -2.59 5.44 4.87
N TYR A 65 -3.68 4.83 4.43
CA TYR A 65 -4.28 3.67 5.08
C TYR A 65 -3.31 2.47 5.12
N TRP A 66 -2.71 2.12 3.98
CA TRP A 66 -1.76 1.01 3.92
C TRP A 66 -0.41 1.34 4.56
N GLU A 67 0.01 2.61 4.51
CA GLU A 67 1.18 3.09 5.22
C GLU A 67 1.03 2.95 6.74
N MET A 68 -0.16 3.26 7.28
CA MET A 68 -0.49 3.04 8.69
C MET A 68 -0.43 1.55 9.03
N ALA A 69 -1.05 0.67 8.23
CA ALA A 69 -1.04 -0.77 8.48
C ALA A 69 0.39 -1.36 8.49
N ALA A 70 1.26 -0.94 7.55
CA ALA A 70 2.66 -1.36 7.54
C ALA A 70 3.44 -0.83 8.76
N SER A 71 3.08 0.35 9.28
CA SER A 71 3.68 0.88 10.50
C SER A 71 3.41 -0.01 11.73
N PHE A 72 2.27 -0.70 11.79
CA PHE A 72 1.98 -1.66 12.86
C PHE A 72 2.91 -2.86 12.80
N VAL A 73 3.23 -3.33 11.60
CA VAL A 73 4.18 -4.42 11.37
C VAL A 73 5.58 -4.03 11.83
N ASN A 74 6.07 -2.87 11.36
CA ASN A 74 7.41 -2.37 11.73
C ASN A 74 7.55 -2.08 13.22
N ARG A 75 6.44 -1.82 13.93
CA ARG A 75 6.40 -1.59 15.37
C ARG A 75 6.11 -2.85 16.19
N GLY A 76 5.95 -4.01 15.56
CA GLY A 76 5.64 -5.27 16.23
C GLY A 76 4.23 -5.34 16.83
N VAL A 77 3.33 -4.45 16.43
CA VAL A 77 1.92 -4.44 16.84
C VAL A 77 1.12 -5.47 16.03
N LEU A 78 1.47 -5.66 14.75
CA LEU A 78 0.88 -6.65 13.86
C LEU A 78 1.94 -7.63 13.37
N SER A 79 1.65 -8.94 13.46
CA SER A 79 2.49 -9.98 12.88
C SER A 79 2.72 -9.76 11.38
N ALA A 80 3.98 -9.83 10.96
CA ALA A 80 4.37 -9.69 9.56
C ALA A 80 3.78 -10.78 8.66
N ALA A 81 3.62 -12.01 9.20
CA ALA A 81 2.99 -13.11 8.48
C ALA A 81 1.51 -12.81 8.20
N LEU A 82 0.75 -12.40 9.23
CA LEU A 82 -0.66 -12.03 9.05
C LEU A 82 -0.84 -10.83 8.11
N PHE A 83 0.07 -9.85 8.15
CA PHE A 83 0.08 -8.77 7.17
C PHE A 83 0.33 -9.28 5.75
N ALA A 84 1.33 -10.14 5.53
CA ALA A 84 1.63 -10.71 4.22
C ALA A 84 0.44 -11.51 3.64
N ASP A 85 -0.23 -12.30 4.48
CA ASP A 85 -1.35 -13.14 4.08
C ASP A 85 -2.60 -12.31 3.71
N ASN A 86 -2.89 -11.25 4.48
CA ASN A 86 -4.20 -10.57 4.42
C ASN A 86 -4.15 -9.16 3.81
N CYS A 87 -2.99 -8.51 3.79
CA CYS A 87 -2.82 -7.10 3.40
C CYS A 87 -2.11 -6.94 2.04
N GLY A 88 -2.24 -7.93 1.15
CA GLY A 88 -1.60 -7.91 -0.18
C GLY A 88 -1.98 -6.72 -1.06
N GLU A 89 -3.13 -6.06 -0.82
CA GLU A 89 -3.49 -4.85 -1.55
C GLU A 89 -2.49 -3.70 -1.29
N GLY A 90 -2.03 -3.53 -0.05
CA GLY A 90 -1.03 -2.51 0.27
C GLY A 90 0.29 -2.73 -0.47
N LEU A 91 0.74 -3.98 -0.56
CA LEU A 91 1.92 -4.38 -1.34
C LEU A 91 1.71 -4.16 -2.84
N TYR A 92 0.49 -4.38 -3.35
CA TYR A 92 0.14 -4.12 -4.75
C TYR A 92 0.16 -2.63 -5.08
N ILE A 93 -0.38 -1.78 -4.20
CA ILE A 93 -0.31 -0.32 -4.34
C ILE A 93 1.14 0.17 -4.34
N TYR A 94 1.98 -0.36 -3.44
CA TYR A 94 3.40 -0.05 -3.44
C TYR A 94 4.07 -0.46 -4.75
N ALA A 95 3.88 -1.70 -5.21
CA ALA A 95 4.43 -2.19 -6.48
C ALA A 95 4.02 -1.31 -7.68
N LYS A 96 2.78 -0.81 -7.71
CA LYS A 96 2.31 0.09 -8.78
C LYS A 96 3.04 1.44 -8.78
N LEU A 97 3.41 1.95 -7.61
CA LEU A 97 4.01 3.27 -7.44
C LEU A 97 5.54 3.25 -7.34
N GLU A 98 6.13 2.07 -7.16
CA GLU A 98 7.56 1.86 -6.90
C GLU A 98 8.47 2.58 -7.91
N ALA A 99 8.17 2.43 -9.21
CA ALA A 99 8.94 3.07 -10.29
C ALA A 99 8.93 4.61 -10.23
N HIS A 100 7.99 5.20 -9.49
CA HIS A 100 7.79 6.64 -9.38
C HIS A 100 8.12 7.19 -7.99
N LEU A 101 8.58 6.36 -7.04
CA LEU A 101 8.73 6.76 -5.63
C LEU A 101 9.67 7.95 -5.44
N SER A 102 10.79 8.04 -6.16
CA SER A 102 11.70 9.20 -6.06
C SER A 102 10.96 10.49 -6.39
N LYS A 103 10.28 10.53 -7.54
CA LYS A 103 9.55 11.71 -8.00
C LYS A 103 8.37 12.04 -7.09
N LEU A 104 7.65 11.04 -6.59
CA LEU A 104 6.57 11.22 -5.61
C LEU A 104 7.07 11.81 -4.29
N ARG A 105 8.26 11.40 -3.84
CA ARG A 105 8.91 11.93 -2.64
C ARG A 105 9.40 13.37 -2.83
N GLU A 106 9.84 13.73 -4.04
CA GLU A 106 10.24 15.09 -4.40
C GLU A 106 9.06 16.07 -4.42
N ILE A 107 7.92 15.69 -5.02
CA ILE A 107 6.74 16.58 -5.13
C ILE A 107 5.84 16.55 -3.90
N GLY A 108 6.00 15.55 -3.03
CA GLY A 108 5.16 15.31 -1.87
C GLY A 108 5.94 15.36 -0.57
N SER A 109 6.21 14.20 0.01
CA SER A 109 6.95 14.06 1.26
C SER A 109 8.11 13.07 1.09
N PRO A 110 9.31 13.37 1.63
CA PRO A 110 10.45 12.44 1.60
C PRO A 110 10.13 11.06 2.19
N GLY A 111 9.15 11.01 3.11
CA GLY A 111 8.71 9.78 3.76
C GLY A 111 7.56 9.05 3.08
N PHE A 112 7.17 9.42 1.85
CA PHE A 112 6.05 8.77 1.17
C PHE A 112 6.30 7.26 0.99
N LEU A 113 5.33 6.46 1.48
CA LEU A 113 5.32 4.99 1.53
C LEU A 113 6.53 4.32 2.22
N LYS A 114 7.22 5.02 3.12
CA LYS A 114 8.42 4.50 3.79
C LYS A 114 8.15 3.31 4.71
N GLN A 115 6.96 3.21 5.30
CA GLN A 115 6.64 2.10 6.20
C GLN A 115 6.40 0.82 5.41
N ILE A 116 5.75 0.91 4.26
CA ILE A 116 5.62 -0.25 3.36
C ILE A 116 6.99 -0.67 2.83
N GLU A 117 7.82 0.27 2.37
CA GLU A 117 9.20 0.01 1.92
C GLU A 117 10.02 -0.70 3.01
N LYS A 118 9.96 -0.18 4.24
CA LYS A 118 10.63 -0.78 5.41
C LYS A 118 10.09 -2.17 5.74
N ALA A 119 8.78 -2.38 5.68
CA ALA A 119 8.19 -3.69 5.95
C ALA A 119 8.65 -4.74 4.93
N ILE A 120 8.76 -4.36 3.66
CA ILE A 120 9.31 -5.20 2.59
C ILE A 120 10.80 -5.49 2.82
N ALA A 121 11.57 -4.50 3.27
CA ALA A 121 13.01 -4.65 3.49
C ALA A 121 13.34 -5.54 4.69
N ASP A 122 12.65 -5.34 5.81
CA ASP A 122 13.03 -5.90 7.11
C ASP A 122 12.36 -7.24 7.43
N HIS A 123 11.28 -7.61 6.73
CA HIS A 123 10.50 -8.81 7.02
C HIS A 123 10.53 -9.79 5.83
N PRO A 124 11.26 -10.92 5.92
CA PRO A 124 11.40 -11.88 4.82
C PRO A 124 10.06 -12.38 4.23
N VAL A 125 9.08 -12.67 5.08
CA VAL A 125 7.74 -13.13 4.64
C VAL A 125 6.99 -12.05 3.84
N VAL A 126 7.14 -10.77 4.20
CA VAL A 126 6.54 -9.65 3.47
C VAL A 126 7.27 -9.44 2.15
N LYS A 127 8.61 -9.57 2.15
CA LYS A 127 9.43 -9.50 0.93
C LYS A 127 9.05 -10.56 -0.09
N GLU A 128 8.95 -11.81 0.34
CA GLU A 128 8.55 -12.94 -0.51
C GLU A 128 7.17 -12.69 -1.12
N ARG A 129 6.20 -12.29 -0.30
CA ARG A 129 4.86 -11.94 -0.77
C ARG A 129 4.89 -10.78 -1.77
N PHE A 130 5.68 -9.75 -1.50
CA PHE A 130 5.84 -8.60 -2.37
C PHE A 130 6.44 -8.99 -3.73
N GLN A 131 7.45 -9.86 -3.78
CA GLN A 131 8.07 -10.30 -5.03
C GLN A 131 7.05 -10.96 -5.97
N GLY A 132 6.18 -11.84 -5.44
CA GLY A 132 5.10 -12.44 -6.22
C GLY A 132 4.11 -11.39 -6.76
N ILE A 133 3.73 -10.42 -5.93
CA ILE A 133 2.84 -9.32 -6.31
C ILE A 133 3.49 -8.39 -7.35
N GLN A 134 4.77 -8.06 -7.17
CA GLN A 134 5.54 -7.20 -8.06
C GLN A 134 5.64 -7.82 -9.45
N ALA A 135 5.87 -9.13 -9.54
CA ALA A 135 5.88 -9.85 -10.82
C ALA A 135 4.53 -9.76 -11.55
N ILE A 136 3.41 -9.87 -10.82
CA ILE A 136 2.07 -9.70 -11.38
C ILE A 136 1.85 -8.27 -11.88
N VAL A 137 2.26 -7.26 -11.11
CA VAL A 137 2.12 -5.84 -11.50
C VAL A 137 2.93 -5.54 -12.74
N LYS A 138 4.20 -5.94 -12.78
CA LYS A 138 5.09 -5.77 -13.95
C LYS A 138 4.49 -6.37 -15.21
N LYS A 139 4.05 -7.63 -15.13
CA LYS A 139 3.35 -8.30 -16.24
C LYS A 139 2.10 -7.54 -16.71
N ARG A 140 1.29 -7.03 -15.78
CA ARG A 140 0.06 -6.29 -16.11
C ARG A 140 0.34 -4.92 -16.74
N MET A 141 1.42 -4.25 -16.29
CA MET A 141 1.79 -2.91 -16.75
C MET A 141 2.71 -2.93 -17.98
N GLY A 142 3.14 -4.11 -18.43
CA GLY A 142 4.09 -4.25 -19.55
C GLY A 142 5.50 -3.78 -19.21
N GLN A 143 5.88 -3.88 -17.94
CA GLN A 143 7.19 -3.53 -17.39
C GLN A 143 8.04 -4.77 -17.12
#